data_AF-A0A534SYX4-F1
#
_entry.id   AF-A0A534SYX4-F1
#
_cell.length_a   1.000
_cell.length_b   1.000
_cell.length_c   1.000
_cell.angle_alpha   90.00
_cell.angle_beta   90.00
_cell.angle_gamma   90.00
#
_symmetry.space_group_name_H-M   'P 1'
#
loop_
_entity.id
_entity.type
_entity.pdbx_description
1 polymer ?
#
loop_
_entity_poly.entity_id
_entity_poly.type
_entity_poly.pdbx_seq_one_letter_code
_entity_poly.pdbx_strand_id
1 'polypeptide(L)' 'MNFEFMPELHWRWAYPVAGGAMVGACALLYARFKRAGWL' A
#
# COMPACT_ATOMS: atom_id res chain seq x y z
N MET A 1 -19.80 18.04 4.58
CA MET A 1 -18.55 18.49 3.93
C MET A 1 -18.52 17.94 2.51
N ASN A 2 -18.03 18.69 1.54
CA ASN A 2 -18.19 18.46 0.10
C ASN A 2 -17.59 17.12 -0.38
N PHE A 3 -18.43 16.12 -0.67
CA PHE A 3 -18.03 14.82 -1.25
C PHE A 3 -18.24 14.74 -2.77
N GLU A 4 -18.65 15.84 -3.41
CA GLU A 4 -19.04 15.89 -4.83
C GLU A 4 -17.84 15.83 -5.81
N PHE A 5 -16.62 16.03 -5.30
CA PHE A 5 -15.36 16.07 -6.06
C PHE A 5 -14.27 15.21 -5.40
N MET A 6 -14.63 14.01 -4.89
CA MET A 6 -13.66 13.02 -4.42
C MET A 6 -13.40 11.96 -5.50
N PRO A 7 -12.49 12.21 -6.45
CA PRO A 7 -12.12 11.25 -7.50
C PRO A 7 -11.48 9.97 -6.92
N GLU A 8 -11.08 9.97 -5.64
CA GLU A 8 -10.51 8.81 -4.97
C GLU A 8 -11.52 7.64 -4.82
N LEU A 9 -12.83 7.91 -4.80
CA LEU A 9 -13.86 6.86 -4.68
C LEU A 9 -14.17 6.15 -6.01
N HIS A 10 -13.91 6.82 -7.15
CA HIS A 10 -14.15 6.25 -8.47
C HIS A 10 -13.03 5.29 -8.91
N TRP A 11 -11.85 5.42 -8.30
CA TRP A 11 -10.72 4.56 -8.58
C TRP A 11 -10.93 3.22 -7.88
N ARG A 12 -11.66 2.31 -8.53
CA ARG A 12 -11.92 0.94 -8.06
C ARG A 12 -10.65 0.16 -7.71
N TRP A 13 -9.51 0.58 -8.25
CA TRP A 13 -8.19 0.06 -7.95
C TRP A 13 -7.46 0.74 -6.78
N ALA A 14 -7.90 1.90 -6.28
CA ALA A 14 -7.19 2.60 -5.20
C ALA A 14 -7.22 1.80 -3.90
N TYR A 15 -8.32 1.11 -3.61
CA TYR A 15 -8.43 0.25 -2.44
C TYR A 15 -7.46 -0.95 -2.47
N PRO A 16 -7.41 -1.76 -3.53
CA PRO A 16 -6.41 -2.83 -3.65
C PRO A 16 -4.98 -2.30 -3.86
N VAL A 17 -4.77 -1.15 -4.50
CA VAL A 17 -3.44 -0.54 -4.65
C VAL A 17 -2.91 -0.05 -3.30
N ALA A 18 -3.74 0.58 -2.47
CA ALA A 18 -3.34 0.99 -1.13
C ALA A 18 -3.00 -0.22 -0.26
N GLY A 19 -3.82 -1.28 -0.30
CA GLY A 19 -3.52 -2.55 0.38
C GLY A 19 -2.25 -3.21 -0.14
N GLY A 20 -2.08 -3.26 -1.46
CA GLY A 20 -0.88 -3.78 -2.12
C GLY A 20 0.37 -2.97 -1.80
N ALA A 21 0.26 -1.65 -1.67
CA ALA A 21 1.36 -0.78 -1.26
C ALA A 21 1.75 -1.02 0.20
N MET A 22 0.77 -1.21 1.09
CA MET A 22 1.01 -1.54 2.50
C MET A 22 1.72 -2.88 2.65
N VAL A 23 1.17 -3.93 2.03
CA VAL A 23 1.75 -5.29 2.05
C VAL A 23 3.11 -5.29 1.35
N GLY A 24 3.23 -4.60 0.23
CA GLY A 24 4.47 -4.44 -0.52
C GLY A 24 5.56 -3.78 0.32
N ALA A 25 5.25 -2.67 1.00
CA ALA A 25 6.20 -1.99 1.88
C ALA A 25 6.67 -2.89 3.02
N CYS A 26 5.75 -3.61 3.68
CA CYS A 26 6.07 -4.57 4.73
C CYS A 26 6.95 -5.72 4.21
N ALA A 27 6.60 -6.30 3.06
CA ALA A 27 7.36 -7.38 2.43
C ALA A 27 8.76 -6.92 1.99
N LEU A 28 8.88 -5.70 1.49
CA LEU A 28 10.13 -5.12 1.02
C LEU A 28 11.08 -4.86 2.20
N LEU A 29 10.57 -4.32 3.30
CA LEU A 29 11.29 -4.20 4.57
C LEU A 29 11.69 -5.56 5.11
N TYR A 30 10.76 -6.51 5.19
CA TYR A 30 11.03 -7.88 5.65
C TYR A 30 12.12 -8.56 4.82
N ALA A 31 12.04 -8.46 3.48
CA ALA A 31 13.05 -9.01 2.59
C ALA A 31 14.41 -8.34 2.76
N ARG A 32 14.45 -7.02 3.02
CA ARG A 32 15.69 -6.29 3.29
C ARG A 32 16.33 -6.71 4.61
N PHE A 33 15.55 -6.82 5.68
CA PHE A 33 16.05 -7.28 6.98
C PHE A 33 16.48 -8.75 6.95
N LYS A 34 15.72 -9.61 6.27
CA LYS A 34 16.07 -11.02 6.07
C LYS A 34 17.37 -11.18 5.27
N ARG A 35 17.55 -10.38 4.21
CA ARG A 35 18.77 -10.40 3.39
C ARG A 35 19.98 -9.82 4.12
N ALA A 36 19.75 -8.93 5.09
CA ALA A 36 20.79 -8.42 5.98
C ALA A 36 21.21 -9.43 7.07
N GLY A 37 20.59 -10.62 7.14
CA GLY A 37 20.91 -11.65 8.14
C GLY A 37 20.52 -11.26 9.57
N TRP A 38 19.63 -10.26 9.71
CA TRP A 38 19.13 -9.80 11.01
C TRP A 38 17.93 -10.63 11.52
N LEU A 39 17.43 -11.56 10.70
CA LEU A 39 16.39 -12.54 11.03
C LEU A 39 16.83 -13.92 10.57
#